data_AF-A0A183NDQ6-F1
#
_entry.id   AF-A0A183NDQ6-F1
#
_cell.length_a   1.000
_cell.length_b   1.000
_cell.length_c   1.000
_cell.angle_alpha   90.00
_cell.angle_beta   90.00
_cell.angle_gamma   90.00
#
_symmetry.space_group_name_H-M   'P 1'
#
loop_
_entity.id
_entity.type
_entity.pdbx_description
1 polymer ?
#
loop_
_entity_poly.entity_id
_entity_poly.type
_entity_poly.pdbx_seq_one_letter_code
_entity_poly.pdbx_strand_id
1 'polypeptide(L)'
;MQNNSYVKCYLLPDRTKGSKRKTSYKKATCNPVYDEEFKYHILKQDLTLRTLQVSVWHHNALGLNLFLGEVFLPLTFHQFDQASHWYTLGEHVSYLVHFILGFIDRFINKIWINYDDFLGHKL
;
A
#
# COMPACT_ATOMS: atom_id res chain seq x y z
N MET A 1 18.15 12.72 -13.08
CA MET A 1 17.11 13.30 -12.19
C MET A 1 16.82 12.28 -11.10
N GLN A 2 16.89 12.66 -9.82
CA GLN A 2 16.67 11.72 -8.70
C GLN A 2 15.17 11.48 -8.52
N ASN A 3 14.67 10.41 -9.12
CA ASN A 3 13.29 9.98 -8.93
C ASN A 3 13.22 9.01 -7.75
N ASN A 4 12.86 9.50 -6.56
CA ASN A 4 12.86 8.69 -5.34
C ASN A 4 11.44 8.20 -5.05
N SER A 5 11.16 6.93 -5.29
CA SER A 5 9.86 6.32 -5.00
C SER A 5 9.83 5.73 -3.59
N TYR A 6 8.64 5.69 -2.99
CA TYR A 6 8.40 5.01 -1.72
C TYR A 6 6.96 4.53 -1.62
N VAL A 7 6.73 3.51 -0.78
CA VAL A 7 5.39 3.00 -0.47
C VAL A 7 4.97 3.49 0.90
N LYS A 8 3.68 3.79 1.05
CA LYS A 8 3.04 4.21 2.30
C LYS A 8 1.80 3.36 2.55
N CYS A 9 1.68 2.84 3.75
CA CYS A 9 0.56 2.00 4.16
C CYS A 9 -0.21 2.62 5.34
N TYR A 10 -1.53 2.42 5.33
CA TYR A 10 -2.43 2.71 6.44
C TYR A 10 -3.35 1.53 6.68
N LEU A 11 -3.59 1.21 7.95
CA LEU A 11 -4.61 0.24 8.35
C LEU A 11 -5.91 0.99 8.66
N LEU A 12 -6.80 1.06 7.67
CA LEU A 12 -8.04 1.81 7.77
C LEU A 12 -9.05 1.16 8.73
N PRO A 13 -9.93 1.96 9.37
CA PRO A 13 -10.12 3.41 9.22
C PRO A 13 -9.07 4.30 9.89
N ASP A 14 -8.08 3.74 10.60
CA ASP A 14 -7.07 4.52 11.29
C ASP A 14 -6.07 5.17 10.32
N ARG A 15 -6.24 6.49 10.10
CA ARG A 15 -5.35 7.34 9.29
C ARG A 15 -4.32 8.11 10.13
N THR A 16 -4.20 7.81 11.41
CA THR A 16 -3.26 8.51 12.30
C THR A 16 -1.81 8.20 11.92
N LYS A 17 -0.88 9.00 12.47
CA LYS A 17 0.56 8.74 12.32
C LYS A 17 0.97 7.39 12.93
N GLY A 18 0.23 6.86 13.90
CA GLY A 18 0.53 5.59 14.56
C GLY A 18 0.28 4.36 13.67
N SER A 19 -0.74 4.42 12.80
CA SER A 19 -1.06 3.39 11.80
C SER A 19 -0.25 3.55 10.51
N LYS A 20 0.40 4.69 10.30
CA LYS A 20 1.22 4.90 9.12
C LYS A 20 2.47 4.00 9.15
N ARG A 21 2.73 3.31 8.04
CA ARG A 21 4.01 2.66 7.72
C ARG A 21 4.53 3.19 6.39
N LYS A 22 5.84 3.24 6.22
CA LYS A 22 6.47 3.80 5.01
C LYS A 22 7.80 3.11 4.78
N THR A 23 8.10 2.81 3.52
CA THR A 23 9.40 2.25 3.15
C THR A 23 10.50 3.31 3.22
N SER A 24 11.75 2.87 3.11
CA SER A 24 12.84 3.70 2.62
C SER A 24 12.57 4.21 1.20
N TYR A 25 13.29 5.26 0.80
CA TYR A 25 13.24 5.75 -0.57
C TYR A 25 14.13 4.91 -1.48
N LYS A 26 13.63 4.49 -2.65
CA LYS A 26 14.44 3.86 -3.70
C LYS A 26 14.69 4.87 -4.81
N LYS A 27 15.96 5.06 -5.16
CA LYS A 27 16.37 6.09 -6.12
C LYS A 27 16.35 5.55 -7.55
N ALA A 28 15.88 6.38 -8.48
CA ALA A 28 16.14 6.29 -9.91
C ALA A 28 15.74 4.96 -10.59
N THR A 29 14.60 4.38 -10.21
CA THR A 29 14.04 3.20 -10.88
C THR A 29 12.53 3.33 -11.06
N CYS A 30 12.01 2.90 -12.22
CA CYS A 30 10.57 2.76 -12.47
C CYS A 30 10.02 1.43 -11.93
N ASN A 31 10.89 0.48 -11.56
CA ASN A 31 10.54 -0.82 -11.00
C ASN A 31 11.23 -0.98 -9.63
N PRO A 32 10.83 -0.21 -8.60
CA PRO A 32 11.44 -0.28 -7.29
C PRO A 32 11.11 -1.60 -6.59
N VAL A 33 12.15 -2.31 -6.14
CA VAL A 33 12.03 -3.43 -5.22
C VAL A 33 12.37 -2.92 -3.83
N TYR A 34 11.40 -2.98 -2.91
CA TYR A 34 11.56 -2.47 -1.55
C TYR A 34 12.11 -3.54 -0.61
N ASP A 35 11.55 -4.75 -0.65
CA ASP A 35 11.84 -5.87 0.26
C ASP A 35 11.83 -5.44 1.73
N GLU A 36 10.81 -4.66 2.10
CA GLU A 36 10.58 -4.17 3.46
C GLU A 36 9.27 -4.73 4.01
N GLU A 37 9.30 -5.15 5.27
CA GLU A 37 8.18 -5.74 5.97
C GLU A 37 7.54 -4.72 6.92
N PHE A 38 6.21 -4.73 7.06
CA PHE A 38 5.47 -3.82 7.93
C PHE A 38 4.66 -4.53 9.00
N LYS A 39 4.89 -4.15 10.26
CA LYS A 39 4.21 -4.70 11.43
C LYS A 39 3.15 -3.76 12.03
N TYR A 40 1.94 -4.28 12.19
CA TYR A 40 0.74 -3.73 12.81
C TYR A 40 0.29 -4.56 14.03
N HIS A 41 0.27 -3.97 15.22
CA HIS A 41 -0.27 -4.64 16.39
C HIS A 41 -1.78 -4.47 16.43
N ILE A 42 -2.52 -5.54 16.14
CA ILE A 42 -3.99 -5.57 16.13
C ILE A 42 -4.50 -6.92 16.60
N LEU A 43 -5.65 -6.93 17.27
CA LEU A 43 -6.32 -8.17 17.65
C LEU A 43 -6.90 -8.87 16.41
N LYS A 44 -6.81 -10.20 16.38
CA LYS A 44 -7.31 -11.02 15.26
C LYS A 44 -8.78 -10.75 14.92
N GLN A 45 -9.62 -10.52 15.93
CA GLN A 45 -11.04 -10.22 15.76
C GLN A 45 -11.29 -8.88 15.04
N ASP A 46 -10.40 -7.90 15.20
CA ASP A 46 -10.55 -6.58 14.60
C ASP A 46 -10.00 -6.55 13.18
N LEU A 47 -9.15 -7.52 12.82
CA LEU A 47 -8.47 -7.59 11.53
C LEU A 47 -9.46 -7.65 10.37
N THR A 48 -10.55 -8.40 10.54
CA THR A 48 -11.59 -8.57 9.50
C THR A 48 -12.34 -7.28 9.20
N LEU A 49 -12.29 -6.29 10.10
CA LEU A 49 -12.90 -4.98 9.97
C LEU A 49 -11.95 -3.93 9.39
N ARG A 50 -10.71 -4.31 9.04
CA ARG A 50 -9.71 -3.39 8.50
C ARG A 50 -9.54 -3.52 7.00
N THR A 51 -9.10 -2.42 6.41
CA THR A 51 -8.62 -2.38 5.03
C THR A 51 -7.21 -1.83 5.02
N LEU A 52 -6.26 -2.59 4.47
CA LEU A 52 -4.90 -2.12 4.26
C LEU A 52 -4.89 -1.27 2.98
N GLN A 53 -4.69 0.04 3.13
CA GLN A 53 -4.45 0.94 2.01
C GLN A 53 -2.95 0.99 1.75
N VAL A 54 -2.52 0.63 0.54
CA VAL A 54 -1.13 0.70 0.10
C VAL A 54 -1.04 1.71 -1.03
N SER A 55 -0.19 2.72 -0.89
CA SER A 55 -0.06 3.81 -1.86
C SER A 55 1.40 4.04 -2.24
N VAL A 56 1.66 4.29 -3.51
CA VAL A 56 2.99 4.61 -4.03
C VAL A 56 3.09 6.10 -4.26
N TRP A 57 4.25 6.62 -3.86
CA TRP A 57 4.55 8.03 -3.94
C TRP A 57 5.92 8.22 -4.58
N HIS A 58 6.07 9.36 -5.25
CA HIS A 58 7.32 9.82 -5.81
C HIS A 58 7.69 11.16 -5.17
N HIS A 59 8.83 11.19 -4.50
CA HIS A 59 9.42 12.43 -4.00
C HIS A 59 10.34 13.02 -5.07
N ASN A 60 9.96 14.17 -5.64
CA ASN A 60 10.68 14.80 -6.74
C ASN A 60 11.82 15.71 -6.24
N ALA A 61 12.64 16.20 -7.17
CA ALA A 61 13.77 17.07 -6.85
C ALA A 61 13.37 18.44 -6.28
N LEU A 62 12.12 18.86 -6.45
CA LEU A 62 11.56 20.10 -5.91
C LEU A 62 11.01 19.93 -4.47
N GLY A 63 11.16 18.73 -3.88
CA GLY A 63 10.66 18.44 -2.53
C GLY A 63 9.17 18.13 -2.46
N LEU A 64 8.51 17.94 -3.61
CA LEU A 64 7.09 17.62 -3.66
C LEU A 64 6.87 16.11 -3.67
N ASN A 65 5.82 15.66 -3.00
CA ASN A 65 5.36 14.28 -3.01
C ASN A 65 4.24 14.12 -4.05
N LEU A 66 4.53 13.44 -5.15
CA LEU A 66 3.58 13.09 -6.20
C LEU A 66 2.99 11.71 -5.91
N PHE A 67 1.67 11.61 -5.91
CA PHE A 67 0.97 10.35 -5.78
C PHE A 67 1.05 9.57 -7.12
N LEU A 68 1.33 8.28 -7.06
CA LEU A 68 1.47 7.42 -8.24
C LEU A 68 0.37 6.36 -8.38
N GLY A 69 -0.34 6.06 -7.31
CA GLY A 69 -1.38 5.03 -7.32
C GLY A 69 -1.56 4.37 -5.95
N GLU A 70 -2.68 3.70 -5.77
CA GLU A 70 -2.99 2.96 -4.54
C GLU A 70 -3.82 1.71 -4.78
N VAL A 71 -3.80 0.82 -3.81
CA VAL A 71 -4.69 -0.33 -3.72
C VAL A 71 -5.27 -0.41 -2.31
N PHE A 72 -6.52 -0.85 -2.23
CA PHE A 72 -7.21 -1.13 -0.99
C PHE A 72 -7.38 -2.63 -0.86
N LEU A 73 -6.91 -3.19 0.25
CA LEU A 73 -6.94 -4.62 0.52
C LEU A 73 -7.81 -4.86 1.76
N PRO A 74 -9.11 -5.13 1.60
CA PRO A 74 -9.97 -5.54 2.70
C PRO A 74 -9.42 -6.83 3.33
N LEU A 75 -9.20 -6.82 4.64
CA LEU A 75 -8.64 -7.97 5.36
C LEU A 75 -9.72 -8.95 5.85
N THR A 76 -10.99 -8.72 5.49
CA THR A 76 -12.15 -9.51 5.91
C THR A 76 -12.05 -10.98 5.53
N PHE A 77 -11.59 -11.25 4.30
CA PHE A 77 -11.49 -12.61 3.75
C PHE A 77 -10.07 -12.94 3.28
N HIS A 78 -9.08 -12.12 3.68
CA HIS A 78 -7.73 -12.30 3.20
C HIS A 78 -7.14 -13.56 3.84
N GLN A 79 -6.80 -14.54 3.00
CA GLN A 79 -6.00 -15.68 3.42
C GLN A 79 -4.56 -15.17 3.54
N PHE A 80 -4.07 -15.06 4.78
CA PHE A 80 -2.66 -14.81 5.04
C PHE A 80 -1.88 -16.10 4.75
N ASP A 81 -1.84 -16.46 3.48
CA ASP A 81 -0.90 -17.48 2.99
C ASP A 81 0.50 -16.86 2.90
N GLN A 82 1.51 -17.72 2.73
CA GLN A 82 2.89 -17.27 2.51
C GLN A 82 3.12 -16.89 1.04
N ALA A 83 2.06 -16.73 0.24
CA ALA A 83 2.18 -16.47 -1.18
C ALA A 83 2.18 -14.96 -1.47
N SER A 84 3.09 -14.55 -2.34
CA SER A 84 3.14 -13.17 -2.79
C SER A 84 2.08 -12.91 -3.86
N HIS A 85 1.36 -11.81 -3.70
CA HIS A 85 0.31 -11.40 -4.62
C HIS A 85 0.67 -10.11 -5.34
N TRP A 86 0.40 -10.06 -6.65
CA TRP A 86 0.57 -8.87 -7.46
C TRP A 86 -0.73 -8.07 -7.53
N TYR A 87 -0.67 -6.80 -7.15
CA TYR A 87 -1.80 -5.88 -7.22
C TYR A 87 -1.55 -4.77 -8.22
N THR A 88 -2.56 -4.47 -9.05
CA THR A 88 -2.56 -3.28 -9.91
C THR A 88 -2.96 -2.07 -9.08
N LEU A 89 -2.20 -0.99 -9.18
CA LEU A 89 -2.55 0.28 -8.53
C LEU A 89 -3.66 0.99 -9.30
N GLY A 90 -4.69 1.40 -8.58
CA GLY A 90 -5.68 2.35 -9.05
C GLY A 90 -5.21 3.78 -8.88
N GLU A 91 -5.82 4.70 -9.64
CA GLU A 91 -5.66 6.13 -9.42
C GLU A 91 -6.28 6.56 -8.07
N HIS A 92 -5.96 7.77 -7.61
CA HIS A 92 -6.62 8.33 -6.44
C HIS A 92 -8.04 8.76 -6.84
N VAL A 93 -8.96 7.82 -6.76
CA VAL A 93 -10.36 8.08 -7.09
C VAL A 93 -11.03 8.61 -5.82
N SER A 94 -11.32 9.91 -5.79
CA SER A 94 -12.35 10.42 -4.88
C SER A 94 -13.63 9.62 -5.15
N TYR A 95 -14.18 8.95 -4.15
CA TYR A 95 -15.37 8.09 -4.29
C TYR A 95 -16.56 8.80 -4.98
N LEU A 96 -16.56 10.13 -5.05
CA LEU A 96 -17.53 10.94 -5.78
C LEU A 96 -17.43 10.86 -7.32
N VAL A 97 -16.27 10.48 -7.87
CA VAL A 97 -16.00 10.55 -9.32
C VAL A 97 -16.41 9.26 -10.04
N HIS A 98 -16.35 8.10 -9.38
CA HIS A 98 -16.70 6.81 -9.98
C HIS A 98 -18.20 6.64 -10.28
N PHE A 99 -19.06 7.50 -9.73
CA PHE A 99 -20.49 7.50 -10.07
C PHE A 99 -20.79 8.26 -11.38
N ILE A 100 -19.87 9.11 -11.87
CA ILE A 100 -20.19 10.09 -12.92
C ILE A 100 -19.49 9.81 -14.25
N LEU A 101 -18.32 9.19 -14.28
CA LEU A 101 -17.58 9.00 -15.54
C LEU A 101 -17.02 7.58 -15.66
N GLY A 102 -17.57 6.81 -16.59
CA GLY A 102 -16.96 5.56 -17.09
C GLY A 102 -15.87 5.85 -18.13
N PHE A 103 -14.99 4.86 -18.36
CA PHE A 103 -13.87 4.77 -19.34
C PHE A 103 -12.53 5.45 -18.89
N ILE A 104 -11.29 5.01 -19.19
CA ILE A 104 -10.61 3.94 -19.98
C ILE A 104 -9.21 3.65 -19.34
N ASP A 105 -8.71 2.44 -19.56
CA ASP A 105 -7.37 1.84 -19.32
C ASP A 105 -6.06 2.66 -19.47
N ARG A 106 -5.06 2.27 -18.63
CA ARG A 106 -3.66 1.83 -18.97
C ARG A 106 -2.50 2.52 -18.20
N PHE A 107 -1.93 1.86 -17.19
CA PHE A 107 -0.55 1.29 -17.16
C PHE A 107 -0.14 0.82 -15.76
N ILE A 108 0.61 -0.27 -15.77
CA ILE A 108 0.93 -1.19 -14.68
C ILE A 108 2.00 -0.61 -13.75
N ASN A 109 1.74 -0.62 -12.45
CA ASN A 109 2.76 -0.70 -11.40
C ASN A 109 2.30 -1.80 -10.44
N LYS A 110 3.00 -2.93 -10.43
CA LYS A 110 2.68 -4.03 -9.52
C LYS A 110 3.47 -3.85 -8.23
N ILE A 111 2.83 -3.94 -7.06
CA ILE A 111 3.51 -3.97 -5.77
C ILE A 111 3.61 -5.41 -5.30
N TRP A 112 4.78 -5.78 -4.76
CA TRP A 112 5.00 -7.02 -4.03
C TRP A 112 4.72 -6.78 -2.54
N ILE A 113 3.85 -7.60 -1.94
CA ILE A 113 3.54 -7.57 -0.50
C ILE A 113 3.89 -8.95 0.07
N ASN A 114 4.78 -8.98 1.05
CA ASN A 114 5.09 -10.19 1.82
C ASN A 114 4.49 -10.07 3.23
N TYR A 115 3.89 -11.16 3.71
CA TYR A 115 3.21 -11.27 4.99
C TYR A 115 3.99 -12.22 5.90
N ASP A 116 5.21 -11.85 6.28
CA ASP A 116 5.97 -12.65 7.26
C ASP A 116 5.42 -12.41 8.69
N ASP A 117 5.01 -13.53 9.31
CA ASP A 117 4.65 -13.77 10.70
C ASP A 117 4.22 -12.59 11.60
N PHE A 118 2.90 -12.33 11.58
CA PHE A 118 2.18 -11.56 12.59
C PHE A 118 1.84 -12.32 13.88
N LEU A 119 2.25 -13.59 13.99
CA LEU A 119 1.97 -14.43 15.16
C LEU A 119 3.28 -14.96 15.75
N GLY A 120 4.00 -14.07 16.42
CA GLY A 120 4.95 -14.47 17.45
C GLY A 120 4.18 -15.03 18.65
N HIS A 121 4.04 -16.35 18.68
CA HIS A 121 3.72 -17.12 19.89
C HIS A 121 4.62 -16.70 21.06
N LYS A 122 4.01 -16.48 22.23
CA LYS A 122 4.62 -16.84 23.51
C LYS A 122 3.58 -17.63 24.32
N LEU A 123 3.87 -18.93 24.46
CA LEU A 123 3.56 -19.68 25.68
C LEU A 123 4.40 -19.11 26.83
#